data_AF-A0A0Q2Q545-F1
#
_entry.id   AF-A0A0Q2Q545-F1
#
_cell.length_a   1.000
_cell.length_b   1.000
_cell.length_c   1.000
_cell.angle_alpha   90.00
_cell.angle_beta   90.00
_cell.angle_gamma   90.00
#
_symmetry.space_group_name_H-M   'P 1'
#
loop_
_entity.id
_entity.type
_entity.pdbx_description
1 polymer ?
#
loop_
_entity_poly.entity_id
_entity_poly.type
_entity_poly.pdbx_seq_one_letter_code
_entity_poly.pdbx_strand_id
1 'polypeptide(L)'
;MKLRTPLTELVGIEHPVVQTGMGWVAGARLVSATANAGGLGILASATMTLDELATAIGKVKAATDKPFGVNIRADAADAGDRVELMIREGVKVASFALAPKPELIARLKEAGAVVVPSIGAAKHARKVAGWGADAMIVQGGEGGGHTGPVATTLLLPSVLDAVKGTGIPVIAAGGFFDGRGLAAALSYGAAGVAMGTRFLLTSDSTVPDAVKRRYLESALDGTVVTTRVDGMPHRVLRTGLVEKLESGSRARGFTAA
;
A
#
# COMPACT_ATOMS: atom_id res chain seq x y z
N MET A 1 17.74 10.96 15.88
CA MET A 1 17.73 9.60 16.46
C MET A 1 16.97 8.69 15.50
N LYS A 2 17.53 7.55 15.08
CA LYS A 2 16.84 6.59 14.20
C LYS A 2 15.95 5.69 15.04
N LEU A 3 14.67 5.57 14.71
CA LEU A 3 13.72 4.68 15.40
C LEU A 3 13.93 3.25 14.89
N ARG A 4 14.50 2.37 15.71
CA ARG A 4 14.63 0.95 15.39
C ARG A 4 13.34 0.22 15.76
N THR A 5 12.75 -0.44 14.77
CA THR A 5 11.56 -1.30 14.90
C THR A 5 11.78 -2.60 14.11
N PRO A 6 10.96 -3.65 14.35
CA PRO A 6 11.03 -4.88 13.56
C PRO A 6 10.92 -4.65 12.04
N LEU A 7 10.16 -3.64 11.60
CA LEU A 7 10.07 -3.26 10.18
C LEU A 7 11.41 -2.75 9.65
N THR A 8 12.07 -1.85 10.39
CA THR A 8 13.36 -1.28 9.97
C THR A 8 14.44 -2.35 9.84
N GLU A 9 14.45 -3.33 10.75
CA GLU A 9 15.42 -4.42 10.76
C GLU A 9 15.13 -5.45 9.66
N LEU A 10 13.85 -5.81 9.46
CA LEU A 10 13.44 -6.78 8.45
C LEU A 10 13.80 -6.33 7.03
N VAL A 11 13.57 -5.05 6.71
CA VAL A 11 13.75 -4.51 5.35
C VAL A 11 15.12 -3.87 5.15
N GLY A 12 15.73 -3.34 6.22
CA GLY A 12 16.97 -2.56 6.15
C GLY A 12 16.73 -1.08 5.81
N ILE A 13 15.69 -0.48 6.38
CA ILE A 13 15.36 0.96 6.21
C ILE A 13 15.64 1.76 7.48
N GLU A 14 15.73 3.09 7.38
CA GLU A 14 16.10 3.97 8.50
C GLU A 14 14.90 4.44 9.33
N HIS A 15 13.75 4.54 8.69
CA HIS A 15 12.52 5.06 9.28
C HIS A 15 11.39 4.04 9.10
N PRO A 16 10.57 3.78 10.13
CA PRO A 16 9.43 2.86 10.05
C PRO A 16 8.24 3.49 9.30
N VAL A 17 8.51 4.02 8.11
CA VAL A 17 7.60 4.79 7.27
C VAL A 17 7.62 4.21 5.86
N VAL A 18 6.44 3.85 5.39
CA VAL A 18 6.24 3.25 4.07
C VAL A 18 5.43 4.20 3.18
N GLN A 19 5.93 4.48 1.98
CA GLN A 19 5.12 4.99 0.88
C GLN A 19 4.43 3.79 0.23
N THR A 20 3.12 3.67 0.37
CA THR A 20 2.37 2.51 -0.14
C THR A 20 2.20 2.57 -1.66
N GLY A 21 2.07 1.40 -2.30
CA GLY A 21 1.71 1.31 -3.71
C GLY A 21 0.41 2.07 -4.00
N MET A 22 0.47 3.03 -4.93
CA MET A 22 -0.66 3.82 -5.41
C MET A 22 -0.62 3.81 -6.94
N GLY A 23 -1.60 3.19 -7.59
CA GLY A 23 -1.69 3.15 -9.05
C GLY A 23 -1.58 4.55 -9.65
N TRP A 24 -0.86 4.69 -10.76
CA TRP A 24 -0.55 5.98 -11.44
C TRP A 24 0.25 7.02 -10.64
N VAL A 25 0.47 6.84 -9.33
CA VAL A 25 1.14 7.81 -8.46
C VAL A 25 2.52 7.33 -8.02
N ALA A 26 2.60 6.07 -7.57
CA ALA A 26 3.82 5.46 -7.04
C ALA A 26 4.73 4.94 -8.15
N GLY A 27 5.27 5.87 -8.95
CA GLY A 27 6.27 5.59 -9.97
C GLY A 27 7.71 5.71 -9.45
N ALA A 28 8.68 5.44 -10.33
CA ALA A 28 10.10 5.34 -9.96
C ALA A 28 10.67 6.57 -9.23
N ARG A 29 10.23 7.79 -9.60
CA ARG A 29 10.67 9.03 -8.96
C ARG A 29 10.27 9.10 -7.49
N LEU A 30 8.99 8.85 -7.17
CA LEU A 30 8.49 8.90 -5.79
C LEU A 30 9.11 7.79 -4.93
N VAL A 31 9.24 6.59 -5.51
CA VAL A 31 9.81 5.42 -4.83
C VAL A 31 11.28 5.64 -4.47
N SER A 32 12.09 6.06 -5.45
CA SER A 32 13.53 6.33 -5.22
C SER A 32 13.74 7.49 -4.24
N ALA A 33 12.96 8.57 -4.33
CA ALA A 33 13.00 9.66 -3.36
C ALA A 33 12.67 9.18 -1.93
N THR A 34 11.65 8.34 -1.78
CA THR A 34 11.27 7.75 -0.48
C THR A 34 12.40 6.88 0.09
N ALA A 35 12.97 6.01 -0.74
CA ALA A 35 14.09 5.14 -0.35
C ALA A 35 15.31 5.99 0.07
N ASN A 36 15.69 6.99 -0.73
CA ASN A 36 16.79 7.92 -0.43
C ASN A 36 16.58 8.68 0.88
N ALA A 37 15.34 9.05 1.21
CA ALA A 37 14.96 9.67 2.49
C ALA A 37 14.95 8.68 3.68
N GLY A 38 15.21 7.39 3.47
CA GLY A 38 15.34 6.38 4.52
C GLY A 38 14.04 5.64 4.86
N GLY A 39 12.94 5.89 4.14
CA GLY A 39 11.70 5.10 4.24
C GLY A 39 11.69 3.94 3.24
N LEU A 40 10.60 3.17 3.23
CA LEU A 40 10.34 2.15 2.21
C LEU A 40 9.43 2.71 1.12
N GLY A 41 9.98 2.89 -0.08
CA GLY A 41 9.18 3.17 -1.28
C GLY A 41 8.62 1.89 -1.90
N ILE A 42 7.34 1.88 -2.28
CA ILE A 42 6.71 0.74 -2.96
C ILE A 42 6.15 1.19 -4.31
N LEU A 43 6.72 0.66 -5.39
CA LEU A 43 6.30 0.89 -6.77
C LEU A 43 4.95 0.22 -7.04
N ALA A 44 3.99 0.93 -7.62
CA ALA A 44 2.71 0.35 -7.99
C ALA A 44 2.74 -0.23 -9.39
N SER A 45 2.65 -1.56 -9.51
CA SER A 45 2.71 -2.22 -10.82
C SER A 45 1.34 -2.44 -11.47
N ALA A 46 0.24 -2.26 -10.74
CA ALA A 46 -1.10 -2.64 -11.19
C ALA A 46 -1.56 -1.94 -12.49
N THR A 47 -0.96 -0.80 -12.82
CA THR A 47 -1.28 0.01 -14.01
C THR A 47 -0.21 -0.13 -15.10
N MET A 48 0.71 -1.08 -14.96
CA MET A 48 1.85 -1.29 -15.85
C MET A 48 1.74 -2.67 -16.51
N THR A 49 2.10 -2.74 -17.78
CA THR A 49 2.53 -3.99 -18.43
C THR A 49 3.78 -4.54 -17.76
N LEU A 50 4.16 -5.79 -18.08
CA LEU A 50 5.38 -6.40 -17.53
C LEU A 50 6.65 -5.64 -17.97
N ASP A 51 6.70 -5.15 -19.20
CA ASP A 51 7.84 -4.39 -19.73
C ASP A 51 7.96 -3.00 -19.11
N GLU A 52 6.82 -2.33 -18.88
CA GLU A 52 6.78 -1.06 -18.16
C GLU A 52 7.23 -1.24 -16.71
N LEU A 53 6.85 -2.35 -16.06
CA LEU A 53 7.31 -2.69 -14.73
C LEU A 53 8.82 -2.91 -14.70
N ALA A 54 9.37 -3.68 -15.65
CA ALA A 54 10.81 -3.90 -15.75
C ALA A 54 11.57 -2.57 -15.94
N THR A 55 11.06 -1.70 -16.82
CA THR A 55 11.61 -0.36 -17.03
C THR A 55 11.54 0.49 -15.75
N ALA A 56 10.42 0.46 -15.03
CA ALA A 56 10.26 1.23 -13.80
C ALA A 56 11.17 0.73 -12.68
N ILE A 57 11.37 -0.59 -12.53
CA ILE A 57 12.34 -1.20 -11.62
C ILE A 57 13.76 -0.73 -11.95
N GLY A 58 14.14 -0.77 -13.23
CA GLY A 58 15.44 -0.28 -13.69
C GLY A 58 15.68 1.19 -13.34
N LYS A 59 14.66 2.05 -13.50
CA LYS A 59 14.72 3.47 -13.12
C LYS A 59 14.90 3.68 -11.61
N VAL A 60 14.26 2.86 -10.77
CA VAL A 60 14.47 2.94 -9.30
C VAL A 60 15.90 2.54 -8.96
N LYS A 61 16.39 1.41 -9.47
CA LYS A 61 17.75 0.90 -9.23
C LYS A 61 18.83 1.88 -9.72
N ALA A 62 18.57 2.61 -10.80
CA ALA A 62 19.48 3.66 -11.29
C ALA A 62 19.53 4.90 -10.38
N ALA A 63 18.52 5.13 -9.55
CA ALA A 63 18.38 6.33 -8.72
C ALA A 63 18.67 6.08 -7.22
N THR A 64 18.80 4.82 -6.78
CA THR A 64 19.10 4.47 -5.40
C THR A 64 19.61 3.03 -5.26
N ASP A 65 20.55 2.84 -4.34
CA ASP A 65 21.01 1.51 -3.88
C ASP A 65 20.23 1.02 -2.64
N LYS A 66 19.30 1.83 -2.13
CA LYS A 66 18.51 1.50 -0.93
C LYS A 66 17.35 0.55 -1.27
N PRO A 67 16.90 -0.29 -0.31
CA PRO A 67 15.83 -1.25 -0.57
C PRO A 67 14.52 -0.55 -0.91
N PHE A 68 13.80 -1.13 -1.88
CA PHE A 68 12.45 -0.72 -2.27
C PHE A 68 11.57 -1.95 -2.50
N GLY A 69 10.27 -1.71 -2.62
CA GLY A 69 9.29 -2.74 -2.92
C GLY A 69 8.53 -2.53 -4.22
N VAL A 70 7.82 -3.57 -4.63
CA VAL A 70 6.84 -3.54 -5.73
C VAL A 70 5.53 -4.10 -5.21
N ASN A 71 4.42 -3.41 -5.49
CA ASN A 71 3.07 -3.84 -5.18
C ASN A 71 2.43 -4.51 -6.39
N ILE A 72 1.97 -5.74 -6.20
CA ILE A 72 1.31 -6.58 -7.22
C ILE A 72 -0.14 -6.83 -6.81
N ARG A 73 -1.04 -6.93 -7.78
CA ARG A 73 -2.38 -7.47 -7.57
C ARG A 73 -2.33 -8.99 -7.50
N ALA A 74 -2.74 -9.57 -6.38
CA ALA A 74 -2.74 -11.02 -6.18
C ALA A 74 -3.66 -11.77 -7.18
N ASP A 75 -4.65 -11.09 -7.73
CA ASP A 75 -5.63 -11.61 -8.68
C ASP A 75 -5.29 -11.32 -10.15
N ALA A 76 -4.16 -10.67 -10.44
CA ALA A 76 -3.71 -10.45 -11.80
C ALA A 76 -3.33 -11.78 -12.47
N ALA A 77 -3.74 -11.97 -13.72
CA ALA A 77 -3.43 -13.19 -14.48
C ALA A 77 -1.91 -13.40 -14.64
N ASP A 78 -1.15 -12.31 -14.74
CA ASP A 78 0.31 -12.27 -14.88
C ASP A 78 1.05 -12.13 -13.53
N ALA A 79 0.39 -12.37 -12.40
CA ALA A 79 1.00 -12.23 -11.08
C ALA A 79 2.26 -13.11 -10.90
N GLY A 80 2.27 -14.30 -11.49
CA GLY A 80 3.45 -15.18 -11.50
C GLY A 80 4.63 -14.57 -12.26
N ASP A 81 4.38 -14.02 -13.45
CA ASP A 81 5.43 -13.39 -14.27
C ASP A 81 6.02 -12.15 -13.59
N ARG A 82 5.19 -11.37 -12.90
CA ARG A 82 5.64 -10.23 -12.09
C ARG A 82 6.51 -10.66 -10.92
N VAL A 83 6.16 -11.77 -10.25
CA VAL A 83 6.99 -12.36 -9.19
C VAL A 83 8.35 -12.79 -9.73
N GLU A 84 8.40 -13.50 -10.86
CA GLU A 84 9.67 -13.92 -11.46
C GLU A 84 10.53 -12.72 -11.90
N LEU A 85 9.91 -11.67 -12.46
CA LEU A 85 10.61 -10.42 -12.77
C LEU A 85 11.21 -9.80 -11.51
N MET A 86 10.45 -9.70 -10.41
CA MET A 86 10.94 -9.13 -9.16
C MET A 86 12.09 -9.93 -8.55
N ILE A 87 12.03 -11.27 -8.62
CA ILE A 87 13.09 -12.16 -8.18
C ILE A 87 14.35 -11.92 -9.01
N ARG A 88 14.22 -11.95 -10.34
CA ARG A 88 15.34 -11.70 -11.27
C ARG A 88 16.00 -10.35 -11.03
N GLU A 89 15.20 -9.32 -10.75
CA GLU A 89 15.70 -7.97 -10.52
C GLU A 89 16.21 -7.71 -9.09
N GLY A 90 16.05 -8.66 -8.17
CA GLY A 90 16.48 -8.53 -6.78
C GLY A 90 15.66 -7.50 -5.99
N VAL A 91 14.36 -7.37 -6.28
CA VAL A 91 13.47 -6.46 -5.53
C VAL A 91 13.32 -6.95 -4.10
N LYS A 92 13.63 -6.09 -3.11
CA LYS A 92 13.67 -6.49 -1.69
C LYS A 92 12.31 -6.83 -1.11
N VAL A 93 11.26 -6.07 -1.45
CA VAL A 93 9.92 -6.22 -0.85
C VAL A 93 8.88 -6.53 -1.93
N ALA A 94 8.14 -7.62 -1.74
CA ALA A 94 6.97 -7.95 -2.51
C ALA A 94 5.70 -7.62 -1.72
N SER A 95 5.02 -6.55 -2.11
CA SER A 95 3.74 -6.17 -1.53
C SER A 95 2.59 -6.69 -2.39
N PHE A 96 1.49 -7.11 -1.75
CA PHE A 96 0.31 -7.59 -2.47
C PHE A 96 -0.94 -6.81 -2.09
N ALA A 97 -1.64 -6.32 -3.10
CA ALA A 97 -3.06 -6.00 -2.97
C ALA A 97 -3.84 -7.32 -2.92
N LEU A 98 -4.63 -7.51 -1.86
CA LEU A 98 -5.28 -8.78 -1.50
C LEU A 98 -4.28 -9.87 -1.06
N ALA A 99 -4.81 -10.97 -0.51
CA ALA A 99 -3.97 -12.09 -0.09
C ALA A 99 -3.46 -12.86 -1.32
N PRO A 100 -2.13 -13.03 -1.50
CA PRO A 100 -1.57 -13.83 -2.58
C PRO A 100 -1.82 -15.33 -2.37
N LYS A 101 -1.63 -16.11 -3.42
CA LYS A 101 -1.66 -17.58 -3.30
C LYS A 101 -0.42 -18.08 -2.55
N PRO A 102 -0.51 -19.16 -1.76
CA PRO A 102 0.63 -19.69 -0.99
C PRO A 102 1.88 -19.97 -1.84
N GLU A 103 1.69 -20.41 -3.09
CA GLU A 103 2.79 -20.77 -3.99
C GLU A 103 3.63 -19.54 -4.38
N LEU A 104 2.98 -18.38 -4.57
CA LEU A 104 3.68 -17.12 -4.84
C LEU A 104 4.48 -16.63 -3.62
N ILE A 105 3.92 -16.82 -2.41
CA ILE A 105 4.63 -16.49 -1.16
C ILE A 105 5.88 -17.36 -1.03
N ALA A 106 5.73 -18.68 -1.17
CA ALA A 106 6.84 -19.62 -1.07
C ALA A 106 7.95 -19.27 -2.07
N ARG A 107 7.59 -19.02 -3.33
CA ARG A 107 8.53 -18.67 -4.40
C ARG A 107 9.34 -17.40 -4.11
N LEU A 108 8.68 -16.34 -3.63
CA LEU A 108 9.35 -15.09 -3.25
C LEU A 108 10.29 -15.28 -2.06
N LYS A 109 9.87 -16.09 -1.08
CA LYS A 109 10.67 -16.36 0.12
C LYS A 109 11.90 -17.21 -0.16
N GLU A 110 11.79 -18.22 -1.02
CA GLU A 110 12.94 -19.00 -1.49
C GLU A 110 14.01 -18.11 -2.14
N ALA A 111 13.58 -17.03 -2.80
CA ALA A 111 14.46 -16.03 -3.39
C ALA A 111 14.95 -14.93 -2.40
N GLY A 112 14.53 -14.98 -1.13
CA GLY A 112 14.93 -14.02 -0.09
C GLY A 112 14.20 -12.67 -0.11
N ALA A 113 13.12 -12.55 -0.89
CA ALA A 113 12.27 -11.36 -0.88
C ALA A 113 11.39 -11.34 0.39
N VAL A 114 11.12 -10.14 0.90
CA VAL A 114 10.23 -9.91 2.04
C VAL A 114 8.80 -9.78 1.53
N VAL A 115 7.89 -10.65 1.97
CA VAL A 115 6.50 -10.69 1.49
C VAL A 115 5.58 -9.94 2.45
N VAL A 116 4.89 -8.90 1.94
CA VAL A 116 4.08 -7.95 2.72
C VAL A 116 2.70 -7.74 2.10
N PRO A 117 1.73 -8.65 2.32
CA PRO A 117 0.36 -8.48 1.87
C PRO A 117 -0.37 -7.35 2.63
N SER A 118 -1.33 -6.72 1.95
CA SER A 118 -2.29 -5.80 2.56
C SER A 118 -3.51 -6.54 3.10
N ILE A 119 -3.91 -6.21 4.32
CA ILE A 119 -4.94 -6.91 5.10
C ILE A 119 -6.01 -5.91 5.59
N GLY A 120 -7.27 -6.22 5.31
CA GLY A 120 -8.44 -5.46 5.77
C GLY A 120 -9.26 -6.14 6.87
N ALA A 121 -8.84 -7.34 7.35
CA ALA A 121 -9.53 -8.06 8.41
C ALA A 121 -8.62 -9.04 9.16
N ALA A 122 -8.82 -9.18 10.47
CA ALA A 122 -8.06 -10.08 11.35
C ALA A 122 -8.05 -11.55 10.89
N LYS A 123 -9.16 -12.05 10.32
CA LYS A 123 -9.22 -13.42 9.76
C LYS A 123 -8.22 -13.65 8.62
N HIS A 124 -7.95 -12.63 7.81
CA HIS A 124 -7.00 -12.71 6.70
C HIS A 124 -5.56 -12.65 7.21
N ALA A 125 -5.30 -11.89 8.28
CA ALA A 125 -3.99 -11.80 8.92
C ALA A 125 -3.46 -13.18 9.36
N ARG A 126 -4.27 -13.98 10.07
CA ARG A 126 -3.89 -15.34 10.49
C ARG A 126 -3.57 -16.25 9.31
N LYS A 127 -4.37 -16.13 8.25
CA LYS A 127 -4.23 -16.95 7.05
C LYS A 127 -2.89 -16.70 6.36
N VAL A 128 -2.57 -15.43 6.07
CA VAL A 128 -1.31 -15.09 5.40
C VAL A 128 -0.09 -15.30 6.29
N ALA A 129 -0.24 -15.15 7.61
CA ALA A 129 0.80 -15.52 8.58
C ALA A 129 1.13 -17.01 8.50
N GLY A 130 0.10 -17.87 8.49
CA GLY A 130 0.28 -19.33 8.34
C GLY A 130 0.87 -19.75 6.99
N TRP A 131 0.75 -18.91 5.96
CA TRP A 131 1.41 -19.11 4.66
C TRP A 131 2.83 -18.55 4.59
N GLY A 132 3.28 -17.88 5.65
CA GLY A 132 4.65 -17.40 5.78
C GLY A 132 4.87 -15.94 5.39
N ALA A 133 3.85 -15.07 5.35
CA ALA A 133 4.10 -13.63 5.18
C ALA A 133 5.10 -13.09 6.22
N ASP A 134 6.02 -12.22 5.80
CA ASP A 134 7.11 -11.72 6.65
C ASP A 134 6.71 -10.45 7.43
N ALA A 135 5.77 -9.67 6.89
CA ALA A 135 5.10 -8.55 7.54
C ALA A 135 3.70 -8.38 6.92
N MET A 136 2.89 -7.45 7.43
CA MET A 136 1.62 -7.11 6.78
C MET A 136 1.27 -5.64 6.93
N ILE A 137 0.67 -5.06 5.90
CA ILE A 137 0.09 -3.71 5.96
C ILE A 137 -1.38 -3.85 6.33
N VAL A 138 -1.81 -3.23 7.42
CA VAL A 138 -3.19 -3.25 7.92
C VAL A 138 -3.82 -1.91 7.65
N GLN A 139 -4.76 -1.86 6.70
CA GLN A 139 -5.41 -0.62 6.29
C GLN A 139 -6.82 -0.52 6.87
N GLY A 140 -7.05 0.47 7.72
CA GLY A 140 -8.39 0.83 8.17
C GLY A 140 -9.18 1.61 7.12
N GLY A 141 -10.47 1.77 7.39
CA GLY A 141 -11.47 2.37 6.51
C GLY A 141 -11.19 3.82 6.12
N GLU A 142 -10.31 4.51 6.84
CA GLU A 142 -9.82 5.86 6.58
C GLU A 142 -8.86 5.90 5.38
N GLY A 143 -8.28 4.76 4.99
CA GLY A 143 -7.40 4.66 3.83
C GLY A 143 -8.09 5.06 2.52
N GLY A 144 -7.37 5.79 1.67
CA GLY A 144 -7.80 6.04 0.28
C GLY A 144 -7.64 4.79 -0.59
N GLY A 145 -8.38 4.73 -1.70
CA GLY A 145 -8.40 3.54 -2.54
C GLY A 145 -9.46 2.52 -2.09
N HIS A 146 -9.32 1.27 -2.53
CA HIS A 146 -10.14 0.17 -2.02
C HIS A 146 -9.94 -0.02 -0.53
N THR A 147 -11.03 0.00 0.24
CA THR A 147 -10.95 -0.02 1.70
C THR A 147 -12.11 -0.75 2.35
N GLY A 148 -11.87 -1.27 3.56
CA GLY A 148 -12.90 -1.88 4.41
C GLY A 148 -13.70 -0.84 5.20
N PRO A 149 -14.77 -1.25 5.91
CA PRO A 149 -15.58 -0.34 6.71
C PRO A 149 -15.00 -0.09 8.12
N VAL A 150 -14.02 -0.90 8.56
CA VAL A 150 -13.53 -0.88 9.95
C VAL A 150 -12.45 0.17 10.11
N ALA A 151 -12.64 1.10 11.05
CA ALA A 151 -11.65 2.13 11.37
C ALA A 151 -10.32 1.53 11.84
N THR A 152 -9.19 2.20 11.54
CA THR A 152 -7.85 1.78 11.91
C THR A 152 -7.72 1.53 13.42
N THR A 153 -8.35 2.37 14.25
CA THR A 153 -8.31 2.27 15.73
C THR A 153 -8.96 0.99 16.27
N LEU A 154 -9.84 0.35 15.50
CA LEU A 154 -10.46 -0.94 15.84
C LEU A 154 -9.77 -2.10 15.11
N LEU A 155 -9.43 -1.92 13.84
CA LEU A 155 -8.85 -2.96 13.01
C LEU A 155 -7.42 -3.32 13.46
N LEU A 156 -6.59 -2.32 13.75
CA LEU A 156 -5.19 -2.51 14.11
C LEU A 156 -5.01 -3.40 15.35
N PRO A 157 -5.61 -3.10 16.53
CA PRO A 157 -5.47 -3.97 17.70
C PRO A 157 -6.06 -5.36 17.44
N SER A 158 -7.17 -5.47 16.72
CA SER A 158 -7.76 -6.77 16.38
C SER A 158 -6.83 -7.65 15.54
N VAL A 159 -6.10 -7.07 14.58
CA VAL A 159 -5.10 -7.80 13.79
C VAL A 159 -3.89 -8.16 14.65
N LEU A 160 -3.39 -7.23 15.46
CA LEU A 160 -2.25 -7.48 16.36
C LEU A 160 -2.54 -8.66 17.31
N ASP A 161 -3.72 -8.70 17.92
CA ASP A 161 -4.15 -9.83 18.75
C ASP A 161 -4.25 -11.14 17.96
N ALA A 162 -4.73 -11.07 16.71
CA ALA A 162 -4.88 -12.24 15.86
C ALA A 162 -3.55 -12.87 15.46
N VAL A 163 -2.47 -12.10 15.36
CA VAL A 163 -1.13 -12.57 14.98
C VAL A 163 -0.15 -12.58 16.16
N LYS A 164 -0.66 -12.41 17.38
CA LYS A 164 0.14 -12.45 18.60
C LYS A 164 0.93 -13.77 18.69
N GLY A 165 2.21 -13.66 19.02
CA GLY A 165 3.11 -14.81 19.13
C GLY A 165 3.73 -15.27 17.80
N THR A 166 3.30 -14.75 16.65
CA THR A 166 3.92 -15.09 15.35
C THR A 166 5.23 -14.34 15.09
N GLY A 167 5.45 -13.21 15.79
CA GLY A 167 6.59 -12.32 15.55
C GLY A 167 6.48 -11.47 14.27
N ILE A 168 5.41 -11.62 13.49
CA ILE A 168 5.22 -10.92 12.21
C ILE A 168 4.95 -9.43 12.47
N PRO A 169 5.79 -8.50 11.94
CA PRO A 169 5.57 -7.07 12.06
C PRO A 169 4.28 -6.62 11.36
N VAL A 170 3.49 -5.80 12.05
CA VAL A 170 2.28 -5.17 11.50
C VAL A 170 2.55 -3.70 11.20
N ILE A 171 2.23 -3.25 10.00
CA ILE A 171 2.42 -1.87 9.53
C ILE A 171 1.04 -1.21 9.45
N ALA A 172 0.81 -0.17 10.22
CA ALA A 172 -0.51 0.47 10.28
C ALA A 172 -0.72 1.42 9.08
N ALA A 173 -1.89 1.36 8.45
CA ALA A 173 -2.26 2.20 7.31
C ALA A 173 -3.69 2.73 7.45
N GLY A 174 -3.95 3.87 6.80
CA GLY A 174 -5.24 4.57 6.88
C GLY A 174 -5.27 5.59 8.01
N GLY A 175 -5.39 6.87 7.66
CA GLY A 175 -5.45 7.98 8.62
C GLY A 175 -4.11 8.56 9.08
N PHE A 176 -2.97 7.95 8.75
CA PHE A 176 -1.65 8.43 9.15
C PHE A 176 -1.05 9.42 8.14
N PHE A 177 -0.53 10.56 8.64
CA PHE A 177 0.12 11.59 7.80
C PHE A 177 1.22 12.39 8.52
N ASP A 178 1.49 12.14 9.81
CA ASP A 178 2.50 12.85 10.59
C ASP A 178 3.08 12.00 11.74
N GLY A 179 3.96 12.60 12.54
CA GLY A 179 4.62 11.94 13.66
C GLY A 179 3.71 11.56 14.83
N ARG A 180 2.57 12.24 15.02
CA ARG A 180 1.58 11.87 16.06
C ARG A 180 0.93 10.54 15.70
N GLY A 181 0.58 10.40 14.42
CA GLY A 181 0.07 9.14 13.87
C GLY A 181 1.07 7.99 14.02
N LEU A 182 2.34 8.22 13.70
CA LEU A 182 3.39 7.22 13.91
C LEU A 182 3.51 6.83 15.39
N ALA A 183 3.59 7.80 16.31
CA ALA A 183 3.66 7.53 17.74
C ALA A 183 2.45 6.69 18.23
N ALA A 184 1.24 7.04 17.79
CA ALA A 184 0.03 6.28 18.12
C ALA A 184 0.09 4.83 17.59
N ALA A 185 0.51 4.64 16.33
CA ALA A 185 0.64 3.30 15.74
C ALA A 185 1.65 2.44 16.50
N LEU A 186 2.81 3.00 16.86
CA LEU A 186 3.81 2.31 17.66
C LEU A 186 3.25 1.95 19.06
N SER A 187 2.49 2.85 19.69
CA SER A 187 1.83 2.57 20.99
C SER A 187 0.79 1.45 20.91
N TYR A 188 0.12 1.28 19.77
CA TYR A 188 -0.75 0.11 19.55
C TYR A 188 0.05 -1.20 19.44
N GLY A 189 1.33 -1.14 19.09
CA GLY A 189 2.19 -2.30 18.83
C GLY A 189 2.52 -2.53 17.36
N ALA A 190 2.17 -1.59 16.47
CA ALA A 190 2.63 -1.64 15.08
C ALA A 190 4.15 -1.42 15.00
N ALA A 191 4.77 -1.95 13.94
CA ALA A 191 6.18 -1.77 13.65
C ALA A 191 6.47 -0.50 12.82
N GLY A 192 5.45 0.21 12.38
CA GLY A 192 5.55 1.41 11.57
C GLY A 192 4.22 1.82 10.94
N VAL A 193 4.27 2.81 10.05
CA VAL A 193 3.09 3.30 9.32
C VAL A 193 3.31 3.27 7.81
N ALA A 194 2.24 3.01 7.07
CA ALA A 194 2.17 3.20 5.63
C ALA A 194 1.22 4.34 5.27
N MET A 195 1.66 5.22 4.38
CA MET A 195 0.94 6.43 3.99
C MET A 195 0.80 6.49 2.47
N GLY A 196 -0.41 6.81 2.00
CA GLY A 196 -0.69 7.07 0.59
C GLY A 196 -0.78 8.57 0.33
N THR A 197 -1.90 9.18 0.73
CA THR A 197 -2.21 10.61 0.53
C THR A 197 -1.07 11.54 0.91
N ARG A 198 -0.36 11.28 2.02
CA ARG A 198 0.78 12.11 2.44
C ARG A 198 1.94 12.12 1.44
N PHE A 199 2.23 10.98 0.81
CA PHE A 199 3.27 10.86 -0.23
C PHE A 199 2.78 11.33 -1.60
N LEU A 200 1.49 11.20 -1.90
CA LEU A 200 0.89 11.82 -3.09
C LEU A 200 1.12 13.34 -3.10
N LEU A 201 1.15 13.97 -1.92
CA LEU A 201 1.30 15.40 -1.72
C LEU A 201 2.75 15.90 -1.59
N THR A 202 3.75 15.10 -1.96
CA THR A 202 5.17 15.53 -1.95
C THR A 202 5.60 16.13 -3.30
N SER A 203 6.76 16.79 -3.30
CA SER A 203 7.42 17.34 -4.49
C SER A 203 7.83 16.27 -5.51
N ASP A 204 8.08 15.04 -5.05
CA ASP A 204 8.54 13.92 -5.89
C ASP A 204 7.40 13.12 -6.53
N SER A 205 6.17 13.34 -6.07
CA SER A 205 4.96 12.83 -6.70
C SER A 205 4.71 13.56 -8.03
N THR A 206 4.50 12.79 -9.10
CA THR A 206 4.18 13.30 -10.44
C THR A 206 2.72 13.70 -10.62
N VAL A 207 1.91 13.58 -9.57
CA VAL A 207 0.51 14.02 -9.60
C VAL A 207 0.45 15.52 -9.89
N PRO A 208 -0.39 15.98 -10.83
CA PRO A 208 -0.50 17.40 -11.15
C PRO A 208 -0.84 18.25 -9.92
N ASP A 209 -0.24 19.45 -9.83
CA ASP A 209 -0.44 20.34 -8.69
C ASP A 209 -1.90 20.76 -8.52
N ALA A 210 -2.65 20.87 -9.61
CA ALA A 210 -4.09 21.11 -9.57
C ALA A 210 -4.85 20.01 -8.80
N VAL A 211 -4.44 18.75 -8.94
CA VAL A 211 -5.02 17.62 -8.18
C VAL A 211 -4.56 17.66 -6.74
N LYS A 212 -3.27 17.87 -6.47
CA LYS A 212 -2.74 18.01 -5.10
C LYS A 212 -3.45 19.13 -4.33
N ARG A 213 -3.73 20.25 -4.99
CA ARG A 213 -4.48 21.39 -4.41
C ARG A 213 -5.88 20.99 -3.95
N ARG A 214 -6.60 20.17 -4.72
CA ARG A 214 -7.92 19.65 -4.30
C ARG A 214 -7.86 18.86 -2.99
N TYR A 215 -6.82 18.03 -2.80
CA TYR A 215 -6.61 17.31 -1.54
C TYR A 215 -6.33 18.27 -0.38
N LEU A 216 -5.55 19.33 -0.61
CA LEU A 216 -5.22 20.32 0.42
C LEU A 216 -6.39 21.24 0.80
N GLU A 217 -7.28 21.52 -0.16
CA GLU A 217 -8.49 22.32 0.05
C GLU A 217 -9.66 21.51 0.64
N SER A 218 -9.57 20.18 0.65
CA SER A 218 -10.63 19.31 1.16
C SER A 218 -10.58 19.21 2.69
N ALA A 219 -11.74 19.40 3.33
CA ALA A 219 -11.92 19.11 4.74
C ALA A 219 -11.95 17.59 5.01
N LEU A 220 -11.94 17.19 6.29
CA LEU A 220 -11.91 15.79 6.72
C LEU A 220 -13.13 14.98 6.20
N ASP A 221 -14.28 15.62 6.06
CA ASP A 221 -15.52 15.06 5.51
C ASP A 221 -15.60 15.16 3.96
N GLY A 222 -14.56 15.70 3.32
CA GLY A 222 -14.43 15.83 1.86
C GLY A 222 -14.17 14.52 1.12
N THR A 223 -14.35 13.36 1.76
CA THR A 223 -14.25 12.03 1.12
C THR A 223 -15.54 11.25 1.27
N VAL A 224 -15.73 10.27 0.38
CA VAL A 224 -16.85 9.33 0.43
C VAL A 224 -16.33 7.93 0.10
N VAL A 225 -16.93 6.92 0.72
CA VAL A 225 -16.75 5.52 0.33
C VAL A 225 -17.90 5.15 -0.59
N THR A 226 -17.58 4.75 -1.82
CA THR A 226 -18.55 4.41 -2.85
C THR A 226 -18.18 3.10 -3.53
N THR A 227 -19.17 2.35 -3.99
CA THR A 227 -18.98 1.20 -4.89
C THR A 227 -19.27 1.55 -6.35
N ARG A 228 -19.66 2.78 -6.66
CA ARG A 228 -20.08 3.21 -8.00
C ARG A 228 -18.94 3.47 -8.97
N VAL A 229 -17.70 3.52 -8.47
CA VAL A 229 -16.50 3.72 -9.30
C VAL A 229 -16.14 2.44 -10.05
N ASP A 230 -16.08 1.30 -9.35
CA ASP A 230 -15.61 0.02 -9.93
C ASP A 230 -16.30 -1.23 -9.34
N GLY A 231 -17.38 -1.06 -8.57
CA GLY A 231 -18.12 -2.14 -7.94
C GLY A 231 -17.62 -2.55 -6.54
N MET A 232 -16.43 -2.09 -6.13
CA MET A 232 -15.86 -2.39 -4.82
C MET A 232 -15.81 -1.13 -3.92
N PRO A 233 -15.88 -1.27 -2.58
CA PRO A 233 -15.81 -0.12 -1.70
C PRO A 233 -14.49 0.64 -1.88
N HIS A 234 -14.59 1.89 -2.33
CA HIS A 234 -13.46 2.72 -2.72
C HIS A 234 -13.62 4.11 -2.08
N ARG A 235 -12.65 4.52 -1.24
CA ARG A 235 -12.61 5.87 -0.68
C ARG A 235 -11.96 6.83 -1.65
N VAL A 236 -12.72 7.84 -2.06
CA VAL A 236 -12.30 8.88 -3.01
C VAL A 236 -12.66 10.27 -2.49
N LEU A 237 -12.06 11.31 -3.06
CA LEU A 237 -12.52 12.69 -2.83
C LEU A 237 -13.95 12.85 -3.32
N ARG A 238 -14.77 13.56 -2.53
CA ARG A 238 -16.12 13.94 -2.93
C ARG A 238 -16.02 15.03 -3.99
N THR A 239 -16.29 14.65 -5.24
CA THR A 239 -16.28 15.56 -6.39
C THR A 239 -17.65 15.54 -7.07
N GLY A 240 -17.94 16.55 -7.89
CA GLY A 240 -19.20 16.59 -8.64
C GLY A 240 -19.40 15.37 -9.57
N LEU A 241 -18.31 14.73 -10.03
CA LEU A 241 -18.41 13.46 -10.76
C LEU A 241 -18.88 12.32 -9.84
N VAL A 242 -18.27 12.19 -8.67
CA VAL A 242 -18.63 11.16 -7.69
C VAL A 242 -20.06 11.35 -7.20
N GLU A 243 -20.50 12.58 -6.96
CA GLU A 243 -21.89 12.88 -6.57
C GLU A 243 -22.90 12.53 -7.67
N LYS A 244 -22.55 12.74 -8.95
CA LYS A 244 -23.37 12.29 -10.08
C LYS A 244 -23.44 10.76 -10.16
N LEU A 245 -22.34 10.05 -9.90
CA LEU A 245 -22.33 8.59 -9.86
C LEU A 245 -23.20 8.04 -8.72
N GLU A 246 -23.16 8.68 -7.55
CA GLU A 246 -23.96 8.29 -6.38
C GLU A 246 -25.46 8.54 -6.58
N SER A 247 -25.82 9.71 -7.13
CA SER A 247 -27.21 10.10 -7.41
C SER A 247 -27.81 9.40 -8.64
N GLY A 248 -26.98 8.79 -9.48
CA GLY A 248 -27.40 8.01 -10.63
C GLY A 248 -28.20 6.76 -10.26
N SER A 249 -29.41 6.64 -10.82
CA SER A 249 -30.19 5.38 -10.78
C SER A 249 -29.34 4.24 -11.34
N ARG A 250 -29.34 3.09 -10.64
CA ARG A 250 -28.64 1.86 -11.09
C ARG A 250 -29.04 1.43 -12.51
N ALA A 251 -30.22 1.83 -12.98
CA ALA A 251 -30.74 1.49 -14.32
C ALA A 251 -30.13 2.32 -15.48
N ARG A 252 -29.50 3.48 -15.21
CA ARG A 252 -28.94 4.36 -16.27
C ARG A 252 -27.45 4.15 -16.55
N GLY A 253 -26.78 3.25 -15.82
CA GLY A 253 -25.35 2.96 -15.99
C GLY A 253 -25.00 2.24 -17.31
N PHE A 254 -25.99 1.65 -17.99
CA PHE A 254 -25.78 0.93 -19.25
C PHE A 254 -25.78 1.82 -20.51
N THR A 255 -26.11 3.11 -20.41
CA THR A 255 -26.16 4.01 -21.58
C THR A 255 -25.02 5.04 -21.62
N ALA A 256 -24.00 4.89 -20.76
CA ALA A 256 -22.85 5.80 -20.70
C ALA A 256 -21.50 5.05 -20.82
N ALA A 257 -21.48 3.92 -21.52
CA ALA A 257 -20.28 3.20 -21.95
C ALA A 257 -20.14 3.29 -23.47
#